data_AF-A0A7L3CJ36-F1
#
_entry.id   AF-A0A7L3CJ36-F1
#
_cell.length_a   1.000
_cell.length_b   1.000
_cell.length_c   1.000
_cell.angle_alpha   90.00
_cell.angle_beta   90.00
_cell.angle_gamma   90.00
#
_symmetry.space_group_name_H-M   'P 1'
#
loop_
_entity.id
_entity.type
_entity.pdbx_description
1 polymer ?
#
loop_
_entity_poly.entity_id
_entity_poly.type
_entity_poly.pdbx_seq_one_letter_code
_entity_poly.pdbx_strand_id
1 'polypeptide(L)'
;LPGAGTCYQQAKRVLHAAVPDRLHARERETGVIRQFLREHVCGRRPGSLYVSGAPGTGKTACLSRVLLDCKDELAGSKTIVLNCMSLGSPQGVFPAVAQQLGLPAAAGREGVRRLEKLLTAQGPMVLLVLDELDQLESKEQDVLYTLFEWPWLPGSRLVLVGLANALDLTDRSLARLGARPAGSPRLLHFPPYSREQLTGILQERLRQVAGDPVLDDAALQFCARKVSAVSGDARKALDVCRRAVEVVELEVRSQSLLKPLPGGE
;
A
#
# COMPACT_ATOMS: atom_id res chain seq x y z
N LEU A 1 18.52 -31.66 -17.46
CA LEU A 1 18.66 -31.32 -16.02
C LEU A 1 17.26 -31.16 -15.42
N PRO A 2 16.75 -32.15 -14.67
CA PRO A 2 15.37 -32.13 -14.13
C PRO A 2 15.08 -31.00 -13.13
N GLY A 3 16.10 -30.32 -12.58
CA GLY A 3 15.94 -29.24 -11.59
C GLY A 3 15.91 -27.80 -12.12
N ALA A 4 16.19 -27.58 -13.42
CA ALA A 4 16.21 -26.22 -13.98
C ALA A 4 14.80 -25.64 -14.17
N GLY A 5 13.80 -26.48 -14.49
CA GLY A 5 12.42 -26.02 -14.62
C GLY A 5 11.82 -25.52 -13.30
N THR A 6 12.28 -26.06 -12.17
CA THR A 6 11.78 -25.69 -10.83
C THR A 6 12.35 -24.37 -10.34
N CYS A 7 13.61 -24.02 -10.67
CA CYS A 7 14.21 -22.75 -10.22
C CYS A 7 13.60 -21.53 -10.93
N TYR A 8 13.34 -21.60 -12.25
CA TYR A 8 12.66 -20.53 -12.98
C TYR A 8 11.23 -20.29 -12.49
N GLN A 9 10.48 -21.37 -12.20
CA GLN A 9 9.14 -21.27 -11.64
C GLN A 9 9.14 -20.65 -10.23
N GLN A 10 10.11 -21.00 -9.39
CA GLN A 10 10.28 -20.39 -8.07
C GLN A 10 10.67 -18.91 -8.17
N ALA A 11 11.63 -18.56 -9.04
CA ALA A 11 12.04 -17.19 -9.30
C ALA A 11 10.85 -16.31 -9.73
N LYS A 12 10.01 -16.78 -10.66
CA LYS A 12 8.81 -16.04 -11.09
C LYS A 12 7.79 -15.86 -9.96
N ARG A 13 7.66 -16.84 -9.05
CA ARG A 13 6.77 -16.73 -7.88
C ARG A 13 7.26 -15.67 -6.90
N VAL A 14 8.56 -15.66 -6.56
CA VAL A 14 9.11 -14.68 -5.60
C VAL A 14 9.19 -13.26 -6.19
N LEU A 15 9.33 -13.15 -7.51
CA LEU A 15 9.28 -11.88 -8.24
C LEU A 15 7.85 -11.39 -8.49
N HIS A 16 6.83 -12.13 -8.08
CA HIS A 16 5.46 -11.65 -8.16
C HIS A 16 5.23 -10.47 -7.20
N ALA A 17 4.48 -9.47 -7.64
CA ALA A 17 4.21 -8.23 -6.88
C ALA A 17 3.26 -8.42 -5.67
N ALA A 18 3.22 -9.61 -5.05
CA ALA A 18 2.47 -9.85 -3.83
C ALA A 18 3.11 -9.13 -2.64
N VAL A 19 2.29 -8.82 -1.62
CA VAL A 19 2.76 -8.21 -0.37
C VAL A 19 3.82 -9.13 0.25
N PRO A 20 5.06 -8.66 0.47
CA PRO A 20 6.09 -9.48 1.11
C PRO A 20 5.84 -9.66 2.60
N ASP A 21 6.37 -10.73 3.17
CA ASP A 21 6.45 -10.90 4.62
C ASP A 21 7.31 -9.81 5.26
N ARG A 22 8.36 -9.34 4.58
CA ARG A 22 9.22 -8.25 5.03
C ARG A 22 9.30 -7.16 3.99
N LEU A 23 8.90 -5.94 4.37
CA LEU A 23 9.01 -4.78 3.48
C LEU A 23 10.40 -4.17 3.62
N HIS A 24 11.26 -4.42 2.64
CA HIS A 24 12.60 -3.83 2.61
C HIS A 24 12.54 -2.37 2.16
N ALA A 25 13.47 -1.55 2.64
CA ALA A 25 13.70 -0.18 2.19
C ALA A 25 12.60 0.86 2.55
N ARG A 26 11.71 0.54 3.50
CA ARG A 26 10.71 1.48 4.08
C ARG A 26 10.68 1.44 5.60
N GLU A 27 11.80 1.14 6.23
CA GLU A 27 11.92 1.00 7.68
C GLU A 27 11.55 2.31 8.39
N ARG A 28 11.93 3.46 7.81
CA ARG A 28 11.59 4.79 8.31
C ARG A 28 10.09 5.06 8.26
N GLU A 29 9.47 4.88 7.10
CA GLU A 29 8.04 5.12 6.91
C GLU A 29 7.20 4.16 7.77
N THR A 30 7.61 2.88 7.84
CA THR A 30 7.03 1.88 8.75
C THR A 30 7.08 2.36 10.20
N GLY A 31 8.23 2.87 10.65
CA GLY A 31 8.40 3.42 11.99
C GLY A 31 7.46 4.60 12.27
N VAL A 32 7.30 5.51 11.31
CA VAL A 32 6.40 6.66 11.43
C VAL A 32 4.94 6.22 11.54
N ILE A 33 4.48 5.31 10.68
CA ILE A 33 3.10 4.80 10.72
C ILE A 33 2.85 4.08 12.04
N ARG A 34 3.76 3.20 12.48
CA ARG A 34 3.65 2.48 13.75
C ARG A 34 3.56 3.43 14.93
N GLN A 35 4.42 4.45 14.97
CA GLN A 35 4.40 5.48 16.02
C GLN A 35 3.06 6.22 16.02
N PHE A 36 2.57 6.64 14.85
CA PHE A 36 1.28 7.32 14.72
C PHE A 36 0.12 6.45 15.24
N LEU A 37 0.07 5.18 14.85
CA LEU A 37 -1.00 4.28 15.31
C LEU A 37 -0.97 4.07 16.82
N ARG A 38 0.21 3.87 17.43
CA ARG A 38 0.34 3.78 18.89
C ARG A 38 -0.10 5.06 19.57
N GLU A 39 0.35 6.20 19.07
CA GLU A 39 0.08 7.51 19.64
C GLU A 39 -1.43 7.83 19.66
N HIS A 40 -2.14 7.51 18.58
CA HIS A 40 -3.55 7.87 18.39
C HIS A 40 -4.52 6.76 18.80
N VAL A 41 -4.28 5.52 18.37
CA VAL A 41 -5.18 4.40 18.70
C VAL A 41 -5.01 3.97 20.15
N CYS A 42 -3.77 3.65 20.57
CA CYS A 42 -3.52 3.21 21.96
C CYS A 42 -3.66 4.38 22.95
N GLY A 43 -3.22 5.58 22.55
CA GLY A 43 -3.40 6.81 23.33
C GLY A 43 -4.84 7.34 23.36
N ARG A 44 -5.77 6.71 22.64
CA ARG A 44 -7.19 7.12 22.52
C ARG A 44 -7.36 8.60 22.14
N ARG A 45 -6.53 9.07 21.21
CA ARG A 45 -6.58 10.43 20.66
C ARG A 45 -6.98 10.37 19.20
N PRO A 46 -7.99 11.12 18.76
CA PRO A 46 -8.29 11.17 17.35
C PRO A 46 -7.13 11.81 16.58
N GLY A 47 -7.08 11.55 15.28
CA GLY A 47 -6.04 12.12 14.44
C GLY A 47 -6.17 11.68 12.99
N SER A 48 -5.44 12.36 12.12
CA SER A 48 -5.38 12.01 10.70
C SER A 48 -3.95 11.95 10.19
N LEU A 49 -3.68 10.93 9.37
CA LEU A 49 -2.43 10.71 8.66
C LEU A 49 -2.73 10.65 7.17
N TYR A 50 -2.06 11.49 6.40
CA TYR A 50 -2.12 11.49 4.95
C TYR A 50 -0.80 10.94 4.40
N VAL A 51 -0.90 9.82 3.69
CA VAL A 51 0.23 9.11 3.10
C VAL A 51 0.22 9.32 1.60
N SER A 52 1.26 9.93 1.07
CA SER A 52 1.38 10.28 -0.35
C SER A 52 2.59 9.63 -1.00
N GLY A 53 2.55 9.47 -2.31
CA GLY A 53 3.69 9.02 -3.10
C GLY A 53 3.24 8.34 -4.38
N ALA A 54 4.11 8.30 -5.38
CA ALA A 54 3.79 7.71 -6.67
C ALA A 54 3.30 6.24 -6.57
N PRO A 55 2.57 5.72 -7.58
CA PRO A 55 2.23 4.30 -7.65
C PRO A 55 3.47 3.41 -7.52
N GLY A 56 3.31 2.26 -6.86
CA GLY A 56 4.40 1.29 -6.72
C GLY A 56 5.50 1.63 -5.70
N THR A 57 5.36 2.72 -4.94
CA THR A 57 6.28 3.10 -3.85
C THR A 57 6.11 2.30 -2.57
N GLY A 58 5.08 1.45 -2.48
CA GLY A 58 4.89 0.51 -1.36
C GLY A 58 3.97 0.98 -0.24
N LYS A 59 3.19 2.06 -0.41
CA LYS A 59 2.27 2.61 0.60
C LYS A 59 1.31 1.57 1.20
N THR A 60 0.48 0.93 0.36
CA THR A 60 -0.49 -0.10 0.76
C THR A 60 0.17 -1.29 1.44
N ALA A 61 1.28 -1.77 0.88
CA ALA A 61 2.01 -2.91 1.41
C ALA A 61 2.63 -2.59 2.78
N CYS A 62 3.20 -1.40 2.94
CA CYS A 62 3.76 -0.91 4.20
C CYS A 62 2.67 -0.83 5.28
N LEU A 63 1.53 -0.19 4.98
CA LEU A 63 0.45 -0.05 5.94
C LEU A 63 -0.16 -1.41 6.32
N SER A 64 -0.42 -2.28 5.35
CA SER A 64 -0.94 -3.63 5.60
C SER A 64 -0.03 -4.42 6.53
N ARG A 65 1.30 -4.31 6.32
CA ARG A 65 2.28 -4.95 7.20
C ARG A 65 2.27 -4.36 8.61
N VAL A 66 2.20 -3.04 8.74
CA VAL A 66 2.13 -2.39 10.07
C VAL A 66 0.86 -2.80 10.82
N LEU A 67 -0.29 -2.88 10.15
CA LEU A 67 -1.55 -3.32 10.75
C LEU A 67 -1.46 -4.78 11.22
N LEU A 68 -0.79 -5.64 10.45
CA LEU A 68 -0.56 -7.04 10.84
C LEU A 68 0.37 -7.13 12.05
N ASP A 69 1.49 -6.40 12.03
CA ASP A 69 2.47 -6.40 13.12
C ASP A 69 1.89 -5.83 14.43
N CYS A 70 0.97 -4.86 14.33
CA CYS A 70 0.36 -4.20 15.48
C CYS A 70 -1.03 -4.77 15.83
N LYS A 71 -1.42 -5.92 15.27
CA LYS A 71 -2.78 -6.46 15.40
C LYS A 71 -3.23 -6.58 16.86
N ASP A 72 -2.36 -7.07 17.73
CA ASP A 72 -2.66 -7.26 19.16
C ASP A 72 -2.78 -5.91 19.89
N GLU A 73 -1.93 -4.93 19.56
CA GLU A 73 -2.00 -3.57 20.10
C GLU A 73 -3.29 -2.84 19.66
N LEU A 74 -3.76 -3.15 18.45
CA LEU A 74 -4.96 -2.55 17.86
C LEU A 74 -6.26 -3.30 18.19
N ALA A 75 -6.20 -4.44 18.89
CA ALA A 75 -7.36 -5.30 19.15
C ALA A 75 -8.50 -4.61 19.92
N GLY A 76 -8.18 -3.60 20.74
CA GLY A 76 -9.17 -2.78 21.44
C GLY A 76 -9.86 -1.71 20.59
N SER A 77 -9.52 -1.61 19.30
CA SER A 77 -10.06 -0.65 18.35
C SER A 77 -10.83 -1.35 17.23
N LYS A 78 -11.77 -0.63 16.61
CA LYS A 78 -12.46 -1.09 15.40
C LYS A 78 -11.70 -0.62 14.17
N THR A 79 -10.95 -1.53 13.56
CA THR A 79 -10.18 -1.26 12.33
C THR A 79 -11.02 -1.55 11.09
N ILE A 80 -11.08 -0.58 10.18
CA ILE A 80 -11.77 -0.66 8.90
C ILE A 80 -10.77 -0.28 7.81
N VAL A 81 -10.63 -1.15 6.81
CA VAL A 81 -9.78 -0.91 5.64
C VAL A 81 -10.67 -0.95 4.41
N LEU A 82 -10.68 0.15 3.65
CA LEU A 82 -11.46 0.28 2.42
C LEU A 82 -10.55 0.72 1.27
N ASN A 83 -10.67 0.05 0.14
CA ASN A 83 -10.08 0.49 -1.12
C ASN A 83 -11.11 1.35 -1.86
N CYS A 84 -10.81 2.63 -2.06
CA CYS A 84 -11.75 3.55 -2.69
C CYS A 84 -11.94 3.28 -4.19
N MET A 85 -11.04 2.54 -4.87
CA MET A 85 -11.25 2.10 -6.26
C MET A 85 -12.43 1.13 -6.42
N SER A 86 -12.85 0.42 -5.36
CA SER A 86 -14.01 -0.47 -5.46
C SER A 86 -15.35 0.26 -5.34
N LEU A 87 -15.34 1.57 -5.12
CA LEU A 87 -16.55 2.37 -4.96
C LEU A 87 -17.05 2.87 -6.32
N GLY A 88 -18.36 2.79 -6.55
CA GLY A 88 -18.98 3.30 -7.80
C GLY A 88 -19.08 4.82 -7.88
N SER A 89 -18.91 5.53 -6.75
CA SER A 89 -18.85 7.00 -6.70
C SER A 89 -18.14 7.48 -5.43
N PRO A 90 -17.60 8.72 -5.38
CA PRO A 90 -16.98 9.27 -4.17
C PRO A 90 -17.90 9.26 -2.95
N GLN A 91 -19.20 9.55 -3.15
CA GLN A 91 -20.21 9.54 -2.08
C GLN A 91 -20.48 8.13 -1.54
N GLY A 92 -20.12 7.08 -2.28
CA GLY A 92 -20.24 5.68 -1.87
C GLY A 92 -19.36 5.30 -0.67
N VAL A 93 -18.38 6.14 -0.30
CA VAL A 93 -17.54 5.89 0.87
C VAL A 93 -18.35 5.88 2.17
N PHE A 94 -19.33 6.76 2.31
CA PHE A 94 -20.15 6.88 3.53
C PHE A 94 -20.97 5.62 3.82
N PRO A 95 -21.80 5.10 2.88
CA PRO A 95 -22.52 3.85 3.12
C PRO A 95 -21.56 2.65 3.29
N ALA A 96 -20.41 2.62 2.61
CA ALA A 96 -19.42 1.56 2.79
C ALA A 96 -18.83 1.56 4.23
N VAL A 97 -18.48 2.73 4.76
CA VAL A 97 -18.02 2.88 6.16
C VAL A 97 -19.14 2.54 7.15
N ALA A 98 -20.37 2.98 6.89
CA ALA A 98 -21.53 2.67 7.74
C ALA A 98 -21.77 1.16 7.86
N GLN A 99 -21.72 0.44 6.74
CA GLN A 99 -21.87 -1.01 6.72
C GLN A 99 -20.80 -1.71 7.56
N GLN A 100 -19.53 -1.32 7.43
CA GLN A 100 -18.42 -1.85 8.24
C GLN A 100 -18.58 -1.51 9.73
N LEU A 101 -19.21 -0.38 10.04
CA LEU A 101 -19.53 0.03 11.40
C LEU A 101 -20.76 -0.70 11.99
N GLY A 102 -21.50 -1.46 11.19
CA GLY A 102 -22.71 -2.17 11.62
C GLY A 102 -23.97 -1.28 11.62
N LEU A 103 -23.92 -0.15 10.90
CA LEU A 103 -25.07 0.72 10.71
C LEU A 103 -25.84 0.31 9.44
N PRO A 104 -27.19 0.46 9.43
CA PRO A 104 -27.96 0.30 8.21
C PRO A 104 -27.50 1.32 7.16
N ALA A 105 -27.42 0.87 5.91
CA ALA A 105 -27.02 1.73 4.81
C ALA A 105 -28.00 2.92 4.69
N ALA A 106 -27.47 4.12 4.92
CA ALA A 106 -28.20 5.37 4.74
C ALA A 106 -27.38 6.25 3.79
N ALA A 107 -28.03 6.76 2.75
CA ALA A 107 -27.38 7.60 1.75
C ALA A 107 -27.52 9.10 2.08
N GLY A 108 -26.66 9.91 1.48
CA GLY A 108 -26.72 11.36 1.58
C GLY A 108 -26.44 11.91 2.98
N ARG A 109 -26.91 13.14 3.25
CA ARG A 109 -26.60 13.89 4.46
C ARG A 109 -27.04 13.19 5.75
N GLU A 110 -28.11 12.42 5.72
CA GLU A 110 -28.57 11.69 6.90
C GLU A 110 -27.60 10.57 7.28
N GLY A 111 -27.08 9.83 6.31
CA GLY A 111 -26.05 8.80 6.53
C GLY A 111 -24.77 9.39 7.15
N VAL A 112 -24.31 10.53 6.62
CA VAL A 112 -23.15 11.26 7.16
C VAL A 112 -23.38 11.67 8.62
N ARG A 113 -24.53 12.28 8.94
CA ARG A 113 -24.87 12.67 10.33
C ARG A 113 -24.94 11.48 11.29
N ARG A 114 -25.42 10.33 10.83
CA ARG A 114 -25.47 9.10 11.65
C ARG A 114 -24.06 8.59 11.94
N LEU A 115 -23.16 8.63 10.96
CA LEU A 115 -21.74 8.29 11.13
C LEU A 115 -21.07 9.22 12.14
N GLU A 116 -21.24 10.54 11.98
CA GLU A 116 -20.69 11.53 12.91
C GLU A 116 -21.14 11.28 14.36
N LYS A 117 -22.42 11.02 14.58
CA LYS A 117 -22.96 10.66 15.90
C LYS A 117 -22.32 9.39 16.46
N LEU A 118 -22.12 8.36 15.64
CA LEU A 118 -21.48 7.12 16.08
C LEU A 118 -19.99 7.31 16.40
N LEU A 119 -19.30 8.13 15.62
CA LEU A 119 -17.88 8.44 15.80
C LEU A 119 -17.62 9.38 16.99
N THR A 120 -18.63 10.09 17.48
CA THR A 120 -18.53 10.98 18.67
C THR A 120 -19.18 10.38 19.92
N ALA A 121 -19.95 9.30 19.78
CA ALA A 121 -20.47 8.53 20.90
C ALA A 121 -19.38 7.73 21.63
N GLN A 122 -19.65 7.39 22.89
CA GLN A 122 -18.77 6.54 23.70
C GLN A 122 -18.55 5.17 23.05
N GLY A 123 -17.30 4.70 23.05
CA GLY A 123 -16.93 3.40 22.51
C GLY A 123 -15.43 3.24 22.24
N PRO A 124 -15.01 2.13 21.59
CA PRO A 124 -13.61 1.90 21.22
C PRO A 124 -13.13 2.88 20.14
N MET A 125 -11.82 3.11 20.02
CA MET A 125 -11.29 3.90 18.89
C MET A 125 -11.67 3.26 17.56
N VAL A 126 -11.90 4.07 16.53
CA VAL A 126 -12.15 3.61 15.16
C VAL A 126 -10.94 3.99 14.31
N LEU A 127 -10.25 2.99 13.77
CA LEU A 127 -9.17 3.19 12.81
C LEU A 127 -9.75 3.00 11.40
N LEU A 128 -9.90 4.09 10.65
CA LEU A 128 -10.37 4.07 9.27
C LEU A 128 -9.18 4.26 8.33
N VAL A 129 -8.92 3.24 7.51
CA VAL A 129 -7.92 3.27 6.45
C VAL A 129 -8.62 3.35 5.11
N LEU A 130 -8.31 4.40 4.35
CA LEU A 130 -8.82 4.63 3.00
C LEU A 130 -7.66 4.56 2.01
N ASP A 131 -7.58 3.47 1.25
CA ASP A 131 -6.59 3.30 0.19
C ASP A 131 -7.10 3.85 -1.15
N GLU A 132 -6.18 4.30 -2.01
CA GLU A 132 -6.50 4.99 -3.28
C GLU A 132 -7.49 6.16 -3.08
N LEU A 133 -7.19 7.02 -2.09
CA LEU A 133 -8.04 8.14 -1.67
C LEU A 133 -8.26 9.18 -2.78
N ASP A 134 -7.40 9.22 -3.79
CA ASP A 134 -7.56 10.04 -4.98
C ASP A 134 -8.85 9.74 -5.75
N GLN A 135 -9.42 8.54 -5.61
CA GLN A 135 -10.73 8.19 -6.18
C GLN A 135 -11.91 8.96 -5.57
N LEU A 136 -11.72 9.55 -4.38
CA LEU A 136 -12.74 10.36 -3.73
C LEU A 136 -12.69 11.84 -4.12
N GLU A 137 -11.74 12.24 -4.97
CA GLU A 137 -11.64 13.60 -5.45
C GLU A 137 -12.82 13.93 -6.38
N SER A 138 -13.55 15.00 -6.05
CA SER A 138 -14.61 15.57 -6.89
C SER A 138 -14.36 17.06 -7.09
N LYS A 139 -15.10 17.69 -8.01
CA LYS A 139 -14.96 19.13 -8.29
C LYS A 139 -15.19 19.99 -7.04
N GLU A 140 -16.15 19.63 -6.21
CA GLU A 140 -16.43 20.32 -4.94
C GLU A 140 -15.52 19.85 -3.79
N GLN A 141 -14.85 18.70 -3.93
CA GLN A 141 -13.99 18.06 -2.92
C GLN A 141 -14.67 17.79 -1.56
N ASP A 142 -16.01 17.91 -1.48
CA ASP A 142 -16.79 17.83 -0.24
C ASP A 142 -16.56 16.56 0.58
N VAL A 143 -16.37 15.42 -0.10
CA VAL A 143 -16.20 14.11 0.55
C VAL A 143 -14.88 14.06 1.32
N LEU A 144 -13.78 14.47 0.69
CA LEU A 144 -12.45 14.47 1.32
C LEU A 144 -12.42 15.41 2.52
N TYR A 145 -12.96 16.63 2.39
CA TYR A 145 -13.03 17.58 3.49
C TYR A 145 -13.81 17.00 4.68
N THR A 146 -14.99 16.45 4.41
CA THR A 146 -15.85 15.84 5.44
C THR A 146 -15.09 14.75 6.20
N LEU A 147 -14.40 13.85 5.50
CA LEU A 147 -13.64 12.76 6.11
C LEU A 147 -12.49 13.26 6.99
N PHE A 148 -11.72 14.26 6.53
CA PHE A 148 -10.61 14.82 7.32
C PHE A 148 -11.06 15.73 8.47
N GLU A 149 -12.31 16.20 8.47
CA GLU A 149 -12.90 16.93 9.59
C GLU A 149 -13.37 16.01 10.72
N TRP A 150 -13.77 14.77 10.41
CA TRP A 150 -14.30 13.82 11.40
C TRP A 150 -13.40 13.54 12.61
N PRO A 151 -12.07 13.39 12.49
CA PRO A 151 -11.20 13.22 13.66
C PRO A 151 -11.24 14.42 14.61
N TRP A 152 -11.60 15.60 14.11
CA TRP A 152 -11.57 16.84 14.88
C TRP A 152 -12.92 17.27 15.44
N LEU A 153 -13.96 16.46 15.20
CA LEU A 153 -15.26 16.67 15.83
C LEU A 153 -15.13 16.53 17.36
N PRO A 154 -15.90 17.31 18.15
CA PRO A 154 -15.90 17.19 19.60
C PRO A 154 -16.24 15.77 20.05
N GLY A 155 -15.37 15.16 20.84
CA GLY A 155 -15.53 13.78 21.32
C GLY A 155 -15.28 12.71 20.27
N SER A 156 -14.71 13.05 19.11
CA SER A 156 -14.38 12.06 18.07
C SER A 156 -13.40 11.01 18.57
N ARG A 157 -13.67 9.76 18.24
CA ARG A 157 -12.79 8.60 18.46
C ARG A 157 -12.21 8.05 17.16
N LEU A 158 -12.17 8.87 16.10
CA LEU A 158 -11.68 8.47 14.78
C LEU A 158 -10.19 8.73 14.61
N VAL A 159 -9.47 7.71 14.15
CA VAL A 159 -8.13 7.81 13.58
C VAL A 159 -8.25 7.50 12.09
N LEU A 160 -7.95 8.49 11.25
CA LEU A 160 -8.02 8.37 9.79
C LEU A 160 -6.62 8.20 9.19
N VAL A 161 -6.44 7.20 8.33
CA VAL A 161 -5.25 7.04 7.49
C VAL A 161 -5.69 7.02 6.02
N GLY A 162 -5.33 8.06 5.27
CA GLY A 162 -5.61 8.16 3.84
C GLY A 162 -4.36 7.93 3.01
N LEU A 163 -4.42 7.08 1.98
CA LEU A 163 -3.32 6.79 1.07
C LEU A 163 -3.67 7.30 -0.32
N ALA A 164 -2.80 8.09 -0.93
CA ALA A 164 -3.04 8.66 -2.25
C ALA A 164 -1.78 8.66 -3.13
N ASN A 165 -1.96 8.74 -4.44
CA ASN A 165 -0.85 8.77 -5.39
C ASN A 165 -0.29 10.18 -5.61
N ALA A 166 -1.15 11.20 -5.58
CA ALA A 166 -0.77 12.57 -5.81
C ALA A 166 -0.33 13.27 -4.52
N LEU A 167 0.83 13.93 -4.58
CA LEU A 167 1.20 14.96 -3.62
C LEU A 167 0.26 16.16 -3.73
N ASP A 168 -0.24 16.50 -4.93
CA ASP A 168 -1.01 17.74 -5.17
C ASP A 168 -2.37 17.83 -4.46
N LEU A 169 -2.91 16.69 -4.03
CA LEU A 169 -4.06 16.65 -3.11
C LEU A 169 -3.73 17.37 -1.77
N THR A 170 -2.45 17.52 -1.41
CA THR A 170 -2.02 18.25 -0.22
C THR A 170 -2.08 19.77 -0.40
N ASP A 171 -1.53 20.31 -1.47
CA ASP A 171 -1.22 21.75 -1.46
C ASP A 171 -2.44 22.64 -1.64
N ARG A 172 -3.48 22.20 -2.38
CA ARG A 172 -4.74 22.96 -2.49
C ARG A 172 -5.79 22.52 -1.47
N SER A 173 -5.93 21.21 -1.26
CA SER A 173 -6.98 20.66 -0.40
C SER A 173 -6.59 20.70 1.07
N LEU A 174 -5.32 20.41 1.41
CA LEU A 174 -4.86 20.56 2.79
C LEU A 174 -4.54 22.00 3.19
N ALA A 175 -4.23 22.92 2.27
CA ALA A 175 -4.15 24.34 2.61
C ALA A 175 -5.50 24.88 3.13
N ARG A 176 -6.61 24.41 2.55
CA ARG A 176 -7.98 24.72 3.03
C ARG A 176 -8.31 24.02 4.35
N LEU A 177 -7.80 22.81 4.60
CA LEU A 177 -7.98 22.11 5.88
C LEU A 177 -7.09 22.68 6.99
N GLY A 178 -5.84 23.05 6.68
CA GLY A 178 -4.89 23.67 7.60
C GLY A 178 -5.25 25.13 7.95
N ALA A 179 -6.06 25.79 7.10
CA ALA A 179 -6.66 27.08 7.42
C ALA A 179 -7.83 26.97 8.42
N ARG A 180 -8.33 25.77 8.71
CA ARG A 180 -9.36 25.57 9.74
C ARG A 180 -8.71 25.37 11.12
N PRO A 181 -9.35 25.85 12.20
CA PRO A 181 -8.86 25.67 13.58
C PRO A 181 -8.74 24.21 14.03
N ALA A 182 -9.33 23.29 13.26
CA ALA A 182 -9.48 21.88 13.57
C ALA A 182 -8.17 21.09 13.51
N GLY A 183 -7.10 21.58 12.88
CA GLY A 183 -5.80 20.88 12.81
C GLY A 183 -5.59 20.16 11.48
N SER A 184 -4.34 20.14 11.02
CA SER A 184 -3.94 19.53 9.75
C SER A 184 -3.60 18.04 9.93
N PRO A 185 -3.85 17.19 8.91
CA PRO A 185 -3.36 15.82 8.94
C PRO A 185 -1.84 15.81 8.95
N ARG A 186 -1.26 14.85 9.68
CA ARG A 186 0.17 14.57 9.61
C ARG A 186 0.48 14.06 8.20
N LEU A 187 1.54 14.57 7.58
CA LEU A 187 1.94 14.17 6.23
C LEU A 187 3.07 13.15 6.30
N LEU A 188 2.96 12.10 5.48
CA LEU A 188 4.02 11.12 5.27
C LEU A 188 4.20 10.86 3.77
N HIS A 189 5.32 11.33 3.24
CA HIS A 189 5.69 11.10 1.84
C HIS A 189 6.48 9.78 1.71
N PHE A 190 6.06 8.93 0.77
CA PHE A 190 6.79 7.78 0.23
C PHE A 190 7.53 8.18 -1.06
N PRO A 191 8.84 8.48 -1.01
CA PRO A 191 9.60 8.85 -2.21
C PRO A 191 9.73 7.66 -3.17
N PRO A 192 9.89 7.89 -4.48
CA PRO A 192 10.32 6.84 -5.42
C PRO A 192 11.52 6.06 -4.90
N TYR A 193 11.59 4.77 -5.18
CA TYR A 193 12.73 3.96 -4.73
C TYR A 193 14.00 4.36 -5.47
N SER A 194 15.08 4.53 -4.70
CA SER A 194 16.44 4.67 -5.23
C SER A 194 16.94 3.37 -5.85
N ARG A 195 18.04 3.48 -6.61
CA ARG A 195 18.72 2.32 -7.19
C ARG A 195 19.08 1.30 -6.11
N GLU A 196 19.68 1.75 -5.02
CA GLU A 196 20.15 0.90 -3.93
C GLU A 196 18.99 0.15 -3.27
N GLN A 197 17.87 0.85 -3.04
CA GLN A 197 16.66 0.25 -2.48
C GLN A 197 16.04 -0.78 -3.43
N LEU A 198 15.94 -0.48 -4.73
CA LEU A 198 15.42 -1.43 -5.72
C LEU A 198 16.32 -2.67 -5.84
N THR A 199 17.64 -2.50 -5.86
CA THR A 199 18.58 -3.62 -5.86
C THR A 199 18.39 -4.50 -4.62
N GLY A 200 18.31 -3.90 -3.43
CA GLY A 200 18.06 -4.63 -2.18
C GLY A 200 16.74 -5.40 -2.21
N ILE A 201 15.66 -4.79 -2.71
CA ILE A 201 14.36 -5.46 -2.87
C ILE A 201 14.47 -6.67 -3.80
N LEU A 202 15.11 -6.53 -4.96
CA LEU A 202 15.25 -7.62 -5.93
C LEU A 202 16.09 -8.77 -5.37
N GLN A 203 17.23 -8.45 -4.74
CA GLN A 203 18.11 -9.44 -4.12
C GLN A 203 17.41 -10.19 -2.99
N GLU A 204 16.69 -9.48 -2.11
CA GLU A 204 15.97 -10.11 -1.01
C GLU A 204 14.88 -11.07 -1.50
N ARG A 205 14.17 -10.72 -2.57
CA ARG A 205 13.18 -11.62 -3.18
C ARG A 205 13.84 -12.86 -3.77
N LEU A 206 14.93 -12.68 -4.52
CA LEU A 206 15.60 -13.79 -5.21
C LEU A 206 16.36 -14.72 -4.26
N ARG A 207 16.82 -14.23 -3.10
CA ARG A 207 17.40 -15.07 -2.04
C ARG A 207 16.45 -16.12 -1.48
N GLN A 208 15.13 -15.96 -1.69
CA GLN A 208 14.13 -16.96 -1.29
C GLN A 208 14.07 -18.16 -2.26
N VAL A 209 14.72 -18.06 -3.42
CA VAL A 209 14.84 -19.18 -4.37
C VAL A 209 16.01 -20.06 -3.93
N ALA A 210 15.76 -21.36 -3.82
CA ALA A 210 16.81 -22.32 -3.49
C ALA A 210 17.65 -22.65 -4.74
N GLY A 211 18.96 -22.77 -4.57
CA GLY A 211 19.90 -23.14 -5.63
C GLY A 211 20.71 -21.97 -6.17
N ASP A 212 21.24 -22.13 -7.38
CA ASP A 212 22.09 -21.13 -8.02
C ASP A 212 21.31 -19.87 -8.41
N PRO A 213 21.95 -18.69 -8.36
CA PRO A 213 21.31 -17.44 -8.69
C PRO A 213 20.80 -17.46 -10.15
N VAL A 214 19.49 -17.26 -10.30
CA VAL A 214 18.82 -17.21 -11.62
C VAL A 214 19.19 -15.93 -12.39
N LEU A 215 19.57 -14.87 -11.67
CA LEU A 215 19.97 -13.58 -12.23
C LEU A 215 21.24 -13.09 -11.54
N ASP A 216 22.20 -12.63 -12.34
CA ASP A 216 23.44 -12.05 -11.85
C ASP A 216 23.22 -10.71 -11.14
N ASP A 217 24.03 -10.42 -10.12
CA ASP A 217 23.97 -9.16 -9.37
C ASP A 217 24.16 -7.93 -10.27
N ALA A 218 25.01 -8.03 -11.30
CA ALA A 218 25.22 -6.95 -12.27
C ALA A 218 23.92 -6.64 -13.06
N ALA A 219 23.14 -7.68 -13.40
CA ALA A 219 21.86 -7.52 -14.08
C ALA A 219 20.80 -6.88 -13.16
N LEU A 220 20.77 -7.27 -11.88
CA LEU A 220 19.89 -6.67 -10.88
C LEU A 220 20.20 -5.18 -10.67
N GLN A 221 21.48 -4.83 -10.55
CA GLN A 221 21.92 -3.43 -10.45
C GLN A 221 21.59 -2.62 -11.71
N PHE A 222 21.74 -3.23 -12.90
CA PHE A 222 21.38 -2.60 -14.16
C PHE A 222 19.87 -2.31 -14.23
N CYS A 223 19.04 -3.30 -13.91
CA CYS A 223 17.58 -3.16 -13.87
C CYS A 223 17.17 -2.06 -12.89
N ALA A 224 17.64 -2.15 -11.64
CA ALA A 224 17.36 -1.17 -10.59
C ALA A 224 17.73 0.25 -11.01
N ARG A 225 18.92 0.46 -11.58
CA ARG A 225 19.37 1.77 -12.07
C ARG A 225 18.47 2.33 -13.16
N LYS A 226 18.05 1.49 -14.11
CA LYS A 226 17.16 1.92 -15.20
C LYS A 226 15.76 2.27 -14.68
N VAL A 227 15.20 1.46 -13.79
CA VAL A 227 13.86 1.70 -13.25
C VAL A 227 13.83 2.90 -12.30
N SER A 228 14.84 3.07 -11.45
CA SER A 228 14.94 4.22 -10.54
C SER A 228 15.08 5.55 -11.30
N ALA A 229 15.81 5.55 -12.42
CA ALA A 229 15.97 6.74 -13.25
C ALA A 229 14.69 7.19 -13.96
N VAL A 230 13.74 6.26 -14.20
CA VAL A 230 12.49 6.55 -14.92
C VAL A 230 11.32 6.80 -13.97
N SER A 231 11.18 5.98 -12.91
CA SER A 231 9.99 6.03 -12.04
C SER A 231 10.22 5.65 -10.59
N GLY A 232 11.20 4.79 -10.27
CA GLY A 232 11.38 4.27 -8.92
C GLY A 232 10.24 3.38 -8.43
N ASP A 233 9.49 2.75 -9.34
CA ASP A 233 8.40 1.82 -9.05
C ASP A 233 8.95 0.39 -8.86
N ALA A 234 8.76 -0.18 -7.66
CA ALA A 234 9.23 -1.53 -7.36
C ALA A 234 8.47 -2.62 -8.14
N ARG A 235 7.19 -2.41 -8.48
CA ARG A 235 6.41 -3.37 -9.30
C ARG A 235 7.02 -3.49 -10.68
N LYS A 236 7.41 -2.37 -11.31
CA LYS A 236 8.10 -2.37 -12.61
C LYS A 236 9.45 -3.10 -12.56
N ALA A 237 10.24 -2.88 -11.52
CA ALA A 237 11.52 -3.60 -11.36
C ALA A 237 11.31 -5.11 -11.26
N LEU A 238 10.37 -5.55 -10.42
CA LEU A 238 10.01 -6.96 -10.28
C LEU A 238 9.49 -7.56 -11.59
N ASP A 239 8.63 -6.84 -12.31
CA ASP A 239 8.08 -7.26 -13.59
C ASP A 239 9.15 -7.42 -14.69
N VAL A 240 10.11 -6.52 -14.77
CA VAL A 240 11.23 -6.62 -15.73
C VAL A 240 12.06 -7.87 -15.45
N CYS A 241 12.44 -8.10 -14.19
CA CYS A 241 13.18 -9.31 -13.80
C CYS A 241 12.38 -10.58 -14.08
N ARG A 242 11.08 -10.59 -13.77
CA ARG A 242 10.20 -11.74 -14.04
C ARG A 242 10.14 -12.06 -15.53
N ARG A 243 9.95 -11.06 -16.37
CA ARG A 243 9.92 -11.22 -17.84
C ARG A 243 11.24 -11.73 -18.39
N ALA A 244 12.37 -11.25 -17.86
CA ALA A 244 13.69 -11.74 -18.26
C ALA A 244 13.83 -13.25 -17.99
N VAL A 245 13.37 -13.71 -16.82
CA VAL A 245 13.34 -15.14 -16.46
C VAL A 245 12.41 -15.94 -17.37
N GLU A 246 11.24 -15.39 -17.72
CA GLU A 246 10.29 -16.06 -18.64
C GLU A 246 10.87 -16.27 -20.04
N VAL A 247 11.58 -15.27 -20.58
CA VAL A 247 12.23 -15.38 -21.90
C VAL A 247 13.28 -16.48 -21.89
N VAL A 248 14.16 -16.49 -20.87
CA VAL A 248 15.20 -17.52 -20.74
C VAL A 248 14.60 -18.91 -20.57
N GLU A 249 13.54 -19.06 -19.77
CA GLU A 249 12.86 -20.35 -19.60
C GLU A 249 12.30 -20.88 -20.93
N LEU A 250 11.73 -20.00 -21.76
CA LEU A 250 11.20 -20.37 -23.08
C LEU A 250 12.31 -20.80 -24.05
N GLU A 251 13.44 -20.08 -24.06
CA GLU A 251 14.61 -20.42 -24.88
C GLU A 251 15.26 -21.75 -24.47
N VAL A 252 15.42 -21.99 -23.17
CA VAL A 252 15.95 -23.26 -22.67
C VAL A 252 15.02 -24.42 -23.02
N ARG A 253 13.70 -24.21 -22.91
CA ARG A 253 12.70 -25.22 -23.31
C ARG A 253 12.78 -25.53 -24.81
N SER A 254 12.82 -24.52 -25.67
CA SER A 254 12.90 -24.73 -27.12
C SER A 254 14.19 -25.46 -27.52
N GLN A 255 15.34 -25.10 -26.93
CA GLN A 255 16.60 -25.78 -27.17
C GLN A 255 16.62 -27.22 -26.65
N SER A 256 15.95 -27.50 -25.52
CA SER A 256 15.87 -28.86 -24.98
C SER A 256 15.00 -29.80 -25.83
N LEU A 257 14.00 -29.27 -26.54
CA LEU A 257 13.19 -30.02 -27.51
C LEU A 257 13.92 -30.28 -28.83
N LEU A 258 14.94 -29.48 -29.15
CA LEU A 258 15.72 -29.57 -30.39
C LEU A 258 16.96 -30.47 -30.28
N LYS A 259 17.30 -31.00 -29.09
CA LYS A 259 18.39 -31.98 -28.94
C LYS A 259 17.90 -33.38 -29.36
N PRO A 260 18.49 -34.00 -30.41
CA PRO A 260 18.16 -35.38 -30.76
C PRO A 260 18.53 -36.32 -29.60
N LEU A 261 17.76 -37.40 -29.42
CA LEU A 261 18.15 -38.52 -28.58
C LEU A 261 19.58 -38.95 -28.98
N PRO A 262 20.52 -39.13 -28.03
CA PRO A 262 21.80 -39.73 -28.36
C PRO A 262 21.50 -41.12 -28.95
N GLY A 263 21.94 -41.33 -30.19
CA GLY A 263 21.73 -42.58 -30.90
C GLY A 263 22.24 -43.74 -30.04
N GLY A 264 21.38 -44.72 -29.80
CA GLY A 264 21.80 -46.00 -29.26
C GLY A 264 22.59 -46.72 -30.35
N GLU A 265 23.89 -46.93 -30.10
CA GLU A 265 24.64 -48.04 -30.67
C GLU A 265 24.25 -49.34 -29.94
#